data_AF-A0A7J7VL42-F1
#
_entry.id   AF-A0A7J7VL42-F1
#
_cell.length_a   1.000
_cell.length_b   1.000
_cell.length_c   1.000
_cell.angle_alpha   90.00
_cell.angle_beta   90.00
_cell.angle_gamma   90.00
#
_symmetry.space_group_name_H-M   'P 1'
#
loop_
_entity.id
_entity.type
_entity.pdbx_description
1 polymer ?
#
loop_
_entity_poly.entity_id
_entity_poly.type
_entity_poly.pdbx_seq_one_letter_code
_entity_poly.pdbx_strand_id
1 'polypeptide(L)'
;MHKSLFPHGQSPPGSEELQCDYLDQVDLREKADLQEKEAQQLLDSGKSTAVTTRHLLGTLSKPDQNPLFYAGGIEILTELMEDCAERTLFRTHNGFSIISENEVIRRCFSTAGKDAVAETLCVSVLRLWQAVCRGNEENERQLVTHPGSGRLLPSLLASGVLPIRQQSLALLLQLAQTKTGRSLVISHLDLTRLLEALVSFLDFSDERATSAMGLLTDLALEERFQVWFRANLAGVLPALRGVLKRDPKEVNTSALSQCVAIMGSLSADAATRRQMSASEEFGDACLGLMARCEEDVDLSRDVIYALLGLMMNLCLQSPFVSEVWATEVSRRCMLLLNSQDGGVLTRAAGVLSRTLPSSLEIVVEALRAGVVKKMIKFLKAGGQTASRYAVKTLAICTNSCHEAREEVIQLDKNFSVLMTLLGSEDEILVGNAALCLGNCMEVPQVASSLLKTDIVQVLLKLAARDVGERAVPLNAGIALGKLCTAEPRFAAQLRELHGLEILNSTVTHIQDS
;
A
#
# COMPACT_ATOMS: atom_id res chain seq x y z
N MET A 1 -7.59 -23.14 49.54
CA MET A 1 -8.66 -22.21 49.11
C MET A 1 -8.03 -20.87 48.76
N HIS A 2 -7.70 -20.63 47.49
CA HIS A 2 -7.53 -19.28 46.96
C HIS A 2 -7.79 -19.37 45.46
N LYS A 3 -8.97 -18.89 45.05
CA LYS A 3 -9.34 -18.68 43.65
C LYS A 3 -8.62 -17.41 43.18
N SER A 4 -7.73 -17.52 42.18
CA SER A 4 -7.30 -16.37 41.39
C SER A 4 -8.32 -16.17 40.26
N LEU A 5 -9.01 -15.04 40.30
CA LEU A 5 -9.82 -14.52 39.22
C LEU A 5 -8.88 -13.98 38.12
N PHE A 6 -8.67 -14.75 37.06
CA PHE A 6 -8.32 -14.21 35.75
C PHE A 6 -9.62 -14.10 34.95
N PRO A 7 -9.96 -12.92 34.37
CA PRO A 7 -11.06 -12.82 33.42
C PRO A 7 -10.73 -13.61 32.16
N HIS A 8 -11.75 -14.21 31.56
CA HIS A 8 -11.68 -15.08 30.39
C HIS A 8 -10.87 -14.49 29.21
N GLY A 9 -9.77 -15.18 28.91
CA GLY A 9 -9.33 -15.60 27.57
C GLY A 9 -9.45 -14.58 26.44
N GLN A 10 -8.50 -13.65 26.35
CA GLN A 10 -8.01 -13.18 25.05
C GLN A 10 -6.76 -13.98 24.72
N SER A 11 -6.84 -14.78 23.67
CA SER A 11 -5.73 -15.46 23.02
C SER A 11 -4.73 -14.40 22.52
N PRO A 12 -3.40 -14.61 22.61
CA PRO A 12 -2.45 -13.68 22.01
C PRO A 12 -2.67 -13.60 20.48
N PRO A 13 -2.57 -12.41 19.86
CA PRO A 13 -2.70 -12.26 18.42
C PRO A 13 -1.57 -13.05 17.76
N GLY A 14 -1.93 -14.15 17.09
CA GLY A 14 -1.01 -15.14 16.54
C GLY A 14 -1.39 -16.59 16.88
N SER A 15 -1.98 -16.86 18.05
CA SER A 15 -2.40 -18.23 18.40
C SER A 15 -3.64 -18.69 17.64
N GLU A 16 -4.57 -17.78 17.35
CA GLU A 16 -5.81 -18.09 16.61
C GLU A 16 -5.55 -18.33 15.12
N GLU A 17 -4.63 -17.57 14.51
CA GLU A 17 -4.28 -17.74 13.10
C GLU A 17 -3.48 -19.02 12.86
N LEU A 18 -2.52 -19.33 13.75
CA LEU A 18 -1.84 -20.63 13.75
C LEU A 18 -2.84 -21.78 13.89
N GLN A 19 -3.79 -21.67 14.82
CA GLN A 19 -4.80 -22.71 15.05
C GLN A 19 -5.76 -22.88 13.86
N CYS A 20 -6.11 -21.78 13.19
CA CYS A 20 -6.90 -21.79 11.96
C CYS A 20 -6.12 -22.45 10.80
N ASP A 21 -4.84 -22.08 10.63
CA ASP A 21 -3.95 -22.68 9.63
C ASP A 21 -3.75 -24.19 9.84
N TYR A 22 -3.73 -24.66 11.11
CA TYR A 22 -3.64 -26.10 11.42
C TYR A 22 -4.92 -26.86 11.05
N LEU A 23 -6.10 -26.29 11.30
CA LEU A 23 -7.38 -26.91 10.93
C LEU A 23 -7.53 -26.98 9.40
N ASP A 24 -7.19 -25.90 8.70
CA ASP A 24 -7.21 -25.84 7.24
C ASP A 24 -6.28 -26.92 6.63
N GLN A 25 -5.11 -27.18 7.23
CA GLN A 25 -4.20 -28.24 6.76
C GLN A 25 -4.76 -29.65 6.94
N VAL A 26 -5.49 -29.91 8.03
CA VAL A 26 -6.13 -31.21 8.27
C VAL A 26 -7.24 -31.45 7.26
N ASP A 27 -8.11 -30.46 7.04
CA ASP A 27 -9.20 -30.56 6.07
C ASP A 27 -8.68 -30.79 4.65
N LEU A 28 -7.61 -30.09 4.25
CA LEU A 28 -6.95 -30.28 2.96
C LEU A 28 -6.36 -31.70 2.82
N ARG A 29 -5.82 -32.26 3.91
CA ARG A 29 -5.26 -33.62 3.90
C ARG A 29 -6.35 -34.67 3.78
N GLU A 30 -7.44 -34.55 4.52
CA GLU A 30 -8.58 -35.46 4.43
C GLU A 30 -9.22 -35.41 3.04
N LYS A 31 -9.37 -34.21 2.47
CA LYS A 31 -9.84 -34.03 1.08
C LYS A 31 -8.92 -34.73 0.09
N ALA A 32 -7.60 -34.58 0.23
CA ALA A 32 -6.63 -35.24 -0.64
C ALA A 32 -6.71 -36.78 -0.54
N ASP A 33 -6.76 -37.32 0.69
CA ASP A 33 -6.84 -38.77 0.91
C ASP A 33 -8.15 -39.36 0.35
N LEU A 34 -9.26 -38.62 0.39
CA LEU A 34 -10.52 -39.02 -0.25
C LEU A 34 -10.41 -39.02 -1.78
N GLN A 35 -9.89 -37.95 -2.36
CA GLN A 35 -9.67 -37.85 -3.81
C GLN A 35 -8.78 -38.99 -4.32
N GLU A 36 -7.73 -39.36 -3.59
CA GLU A 36 -6.83 -40.46 -3.94
C GLU A 36 -7.54 -41.82 -3.96
N LYS A 37 -8.39 -42.09 -2.96
CA LYS A 37 -9.19 -43.32 -2.91
C LYS A 37 -10.17 -43.41 -4.08
N GLU A 38 -10.90 -42.33 -4.36
CA GLU A 38 -11.86 -42.28 -5.46
C GLU A 38 -11.17 -42.43 -6.82
N ALA A 39 -10.06 -41.74 -7.03
CA ALA A 39 -9.26 -41.84 -8.24
C ALA A 39 -8.73 -43.27 -8.46
N GLN A 40 -8.26 -43.94 -7.40
CA GLN A 40 -7.80 -45.32 -7.47
C GLN A 40 -8.95 -46.29 -7.80
N GLN A 41 -10.13 -46.11 -7.19
CA GLN A 41 -11.30 -46.94 -7.50
C GLN A 41 -11.72 -46.82 -8.97
N LEU A 42 -11.70 -45.61 -9.53
CA LEU A 42 -12.01 -45.39 -10.94
C LEU A 42 -10.98 -46.05 -11.86
N LEU A 43 -9.70 -46.02 -11.49
CA LEU A 43 -8.65 -46.74 -12.21
C LEU A 43 -8.86 -48.27 -12.14
N ASP A 44 -9.16 -48.80 -10.96
CA ASP A 44 -9.38 -50.24 -10.75
C ASP A 44 -10.64 -50.74 -11.47
N SER A 45 -11.66 -49.88 -11.59
CA SER A 45 -12.86 -50.16 -12.39
C SER A 45 -12.61 -50.18 -13.91
N GLY A 46 -11.43 -49.74 -14.36
CA GLY A 46 -11.06 -49.68 -15.76
C GLY A 46 -11.65 -48.48 -16.51
N LYS A 47 -11.97 -47.36 -15.83
CA LYS A 47 -12.39 -46.11 -16.52
C LYS A 47 -11.37 -45.76 -17.59
N SER A 48 -11.81 -45.63 -18.84
CA SER A 48 -10.93 -45.48 -20.01
C SER A 48 -9.93 -44.33 -19.86
N THR A 49 -10.40 -43.16 -19.42
CA THR A 49 -9.58 -41.96 -19.22
C THR A 49 -8.55 -42.11 -18.09
N ALA A 50 -8.91 -42.81 -17.00
CA ALA A 50 -8.01 -43.13 -15.90
C ALA A 50 -6.87 -44.07 -16.35
N VAL A 51 -7.21 -45.13 -17.07
CA VAL A 51 -6.22 -46.08 -17.62
C VAL A 51 -5.31 -45.38 -18.64
N THR A 52 -5.89 -44.53 -19.50
CA THR A 52 -5.14 -43.74 -20.49
C THR A 52 -4.17 -42.77 -19.83
N THR A 53 -4.61 -42.06 -18.78
CA THR A 53 -3.76 -41.15 -17.99
C THR A 53 -2.54 -41.88 -17.45
N ARG A 54 -2.74 -43.03 -16.79
CA ARG A 54 -1.63 -43.84 -16.25
C ARG A 54 -0.69 -44.33 -17.36
N HIS A 55 -1.24 -44.79 -18.48
CA HIS A 55 -0.44 -45.28 -19.61
C HIS A 55 0.40 -44.16 -20.24
N LEU A 56 -0.17 -42.96 -20.39
CA LEU A 56 0.50 -41.81 -20.97
C LEU A 56 1.64 -41.31 -20.07
N LEU A 57 1.44 -41.28 -18.75
CA LEU A 57 2.51 -40.99 -17.78
C LEU A 57 3.66 -42.00 -17.89
N GLY A 58 3.35 -43.29 -18.01
CA GLY A 58 4.35 -44.34 -18.26
C GLY A 58 5.05 -44.22 -19.61
N THR A 59 4.43 -43.55 -20.59
CA THR A 59 5.05 -43.26 -21.89
C THR A 59 5.96 -42.03 -21.81
N LEU A 60 5.53 -40.99 -21.10
CA LEU A 60 6.29 -39.76 -20.86
C LEU A 60 7.50 -39.96 -19.92
N SER A 61 7.51 -41.02 -19.11
CA SER A 61 8.66 -41.36 -18.26
C SER A 61 9.86 -41.90 -19.04
N LYS A 62 9.72 -42.22 -20.33
CA LYS A 62 10.84 -42.66 -21.17
C LYS A 62 11.88 -41.54 -21.29
N PRO A 63 13.16 -41.79 -20.97
CA PRO A 63 14.20 -40.78 -21.08
C PRO A 63 14.59 -40.53 -22.56
N ASP A 64 15.29 -39.41 -22.77
CA ASP A 64 16.02 -39.06 -23.99
C ASP A 64 15.18 -39.06 -25.29
N GLN A 65 13.88 -38.81 -25.19
CA GLN A 65 13.03 -38.62 -26.36
C GLN A 65 13.22 -37.22 -26.95
N ASN A 66 12.82 -37.04 -28.20
CA ASN A 66 12.83 -35.71 -28.84
C ASN A 66 11.87 -34.75 -28.10
N PRO A 67 12.22 -33.48 -27.88
CA PRO A 67 11.28 -32.47 -27.35
C PRO A 67 9.86 -32.48 -27.91
N LEU A 68 9.66 -32.73 -29.21
CA LEU A 68 8.33 -32.84 -29.83
C LEU A 68 7.52 -34.04 -29.34
N PHE A 69 8.17 -35.14 -28.99
CA PHE A 69 7.51 -36.29 -28.37
C PHE A 69 6.90 -35.89 -27.02
N TYR A 70 7.67 -35.18 -26.20
CA TYR A 70 7.18 -34.69 -24.91
C TYR A 70 6.08 -33.64 -25.10
N ALA A 71 6.24 -32.69 -26.03
CA ALA A 71 5.23 -31.67 -26.27
C ALA A 71 3.89 -32.29 -26.67
N GLY A 72 3.89 -33.22 -27.65
CA GLY A 72 2.67 -33.90 -28.08
C GLY A 72 2.03 -34.75 -26.98
N GLY A 73 2.83 -35.52 -26.22
CA GLY A 73 2.30 -36.32 -25.12
C GLY A 73 1.76 -35.48 -23.96
N ILE A 74 2.36 -34.32 -23.69
CA ILE A 74 1.92 -33.37 -22.66
C ILE A 74 0.62 -32.67 -23.07
N GLU A 75 0.45 -32.29 -24.33
CA GLU A 75 -0.82 -31.72 -24.82
C GLU A 75 -1.97 -32.72 -24.69
N ILE A 76 -1.76 -33.98 -25.11
CA ILE A 76 -2.76 -35.05 -24.92
C ILE A 76 -3.07 -35.25 -23.43
N LEU A 77 -2.04 -35.24 -22.58
CA LEU A 77 -2.23 -35.38 -21.14
C LEU A 77 -3.03 -34.20 -20.57
N THR A 78 -2.80 -32.99 -21.08
CA THR A 78 -3.50 -31.77 -20.66
C THR A 78 -5.00 -31.85 -20.96
N GLU A 79 -5.36 -32.35 -22.14
CA GLU A 79 -6.76 -32.57 -22.54
C GLU A 79 -7.48 -33.58 -21.64
N LEU A 80 -6.76 -34.53 -21.02
CA LEU A 80 -7.34 -35.49 -20.08
C LEU A 80 -7.61 -34.90 -18.69
N MET A 81 -7.08 -33.72 -18.35
CA MET A 81 -7.17 -33.11 -17.01
C MET A 81 -8.49 -32.33 -16.78
N GLU A 82 -9.60 -32.83 -17.30
CA GLU A 82 -10.93 -32.22 -17.13
C GLU A 82 -11.56 -32.55 -15.76
N ASP A 83 -11.37 -33.80 -15.33
CA ASP A 83 -11.99 -34.38 -14.14
C ASP A 83 -11.03 -34.39 -12.93
N CYS A 84 -11.59 -34.37 -11.72
CA CYS A 84 -10.82 -34.43 -10.47
C CYS A 84 -9.99 -35.73 -10.35
N ALA A 85 -10.53 -36.85 -10.85
CA ALA A 85 -9.88 -38.15 -10.75
C ALA A 85 -8.58 -38.20 -11.58
N GLU A 86 -8.61 -37.73 -12.82
CA GLU A 86 -7.47 -37.70 -13.74
C GLU A 86 -6.37 -36.76 -13.21
N ARG A 87 -6.74 -35.60 -12.66
CA ARG A 87 -5.80 -34.69 -11.96
C ARG A 87 -5.15 -35.34 -10.76
N THR A 88 -5.91 -36.16 -10.02
CA THR A 88 -5.39 -36.88 -8.85
C THR A 88 -4.48 -38.02 -9.26
N LEU A 89 -4.85 -38.78 -10.30
CA LEU A 89 -4.02 -39.83 -10.89
C LEU A 89 -2.71 -39.29 -11.45
N PHE A 90 -2.74 -38.09 -12.05
CA PHE A 90 -1.52 -37.40 -12.47
C PHE A 90 -0.52 -37.30 -11.32
N ARG A 91 -0.97 -36.86 -10.16
CA ARG A 91 -0.12 -36.68 -8.98
C ARG A 91 0.30 -38.01 -8.36
N THR A 92 -0.62 -38.94 -8.13
CA THR A 92 -0.33 -40.24 -7.47
C THR A 92 0.52 -41.18 -8.33
N HIS A 93 0.58 -40.97 -9.64
CA HIS A 93 1.46 -41.69 -10.56
C HIS A 93 2.70 -40.87 -10.96
N ASN A 94 3.20 -40.04 -10.05
CA ASN A 94 4.47 -39.31 -10.16
C ASN A 94 4.54 -38.31 -11.33
N GLY A 95 3.41 -37.79 -11.80
CA GLY A 95 3.36 -36.86 -12.94
C GLY A 95 4.22 -35.62 -12.75
N PHE A 96 4.25 -35.04 -11.54
CA PHE A 96 5.11 -33.88 -11.24
C PHE A 96 6.60 -34.21 -11.41
N SER A 97 7.08 -35.34 -10.88
CA SER A 97 8.46 -35.79 -11.03
C SER A 97 8.79 -36.16 -12.49
N ILE A 98 7.91 -36.89 -13.16
CA ILE A 98 8.09 -37.28 -14.57
C ILE A 98 8.34 -36.05 -15.46
N ILE A 99 7.62 -34.96 -15.22
CA ILE A 99 7.78 -33.72 -15.98
C ILE A 99 8.97 -32.89 -15.49
N SER A 100 9.10 -32.69 -14.18
CA SER A 100 10.05 -31.73 -13.61
C SER A 100 11.49 -32.24 -13.55
N GLU A 101 11.68 -33.56 -13.47
CA GLU A 101 12.99 -34.22 -13.41
C GLU A 101 13.49 -34.67 -14.78
N ASN A 102 12.66 -34.56 -15.84
CA ASN A 102 13.07 -34.92 -17.19
C ASN A 102 14.11 -33.93 -17.73
N GLU A 103 15.31 -34.44 -18.05
CA GLU A 103 16.45 -33.62 -18.52
C GLU A 103 16.19 -32.88 -19.83
N VAL A 104 15.40 -33.45 -20.75
CA VAL A 104 15.04 -32.79 -22.01
C VAL A 104 14.13 -31.60 -21.74
N ILE A 105 13.10 -31.78 -20.89
CA ILE A 105 12.18 -30.70 -20.49
C ILE A 105 12.94 -29.59 -19.74
N ARG A 106 13.79 -29.97 -18.77
CA ARG A 106 14.62 -29.00 -18.02
C ARG A 106 15.55 -28.19 -18.92
N ARG A 107 16.17 -28.84 -19.90
CA ARG A 107 17.02 -28.16 -20.89
C ARG A 107 16.22 -27.17 -21.72
N CYS A 108 15.01 -27.56 -22.16
CA CYS A 108 14.14 -26.69 -22.94
C CYS A 108 13.74 -25.41 -22.19
N PHE A 109 13.50 -25.47 -20.87
CA PHE A 109 13.27 -24.24 -20.07
C PHE A 109 14.44 -23.25 -20.16
N SER A 110 15.67 -23.73 -20.34
CA SER A 110 16.86 -22.89 -20.46
C SER A 110 17.13 -22.41 -21.89
N THR A 111 16.61 -23.09 -22.91
CA THR A 111 16.88 -22.80 -24.33
C THR A 111 15.70 -22.23 -25.10
N ALA A 112 14.53 -22.07 -24.47
CA ALA A 112 13.30 -21.65 -25.14
C ALA A 112 13.41 -20.34 -25.96
N GLY A 113 14.29 -19.41 -25.58
CA GLY A 113 14.53 -18.19 -26.36
C GLY A 113 15.35 -18.36 -27.65
N LYS A 114 15.79 -19.58 -27.96
CA LYS A 114 16.67 -19.88 -29.10
C LYS A 114 16.11 -20.94 -30.05
N ASP A 115 15.06 -21.65 -29.63
CA ASP A 115 14.52 -22.80 -30.33
C ASP A 115 12.99 -22.85 -30.18
N ALA A 116 12.27 -22.79 -31.31
CA ALA A 116 10.81 -22.83 -31.35
C ALA A 116 10.23 -24.14 -30.78
N VAL A 117 10.97 -25.25 -30.89
CA VAL A 117 10.55 -26.53 -30.32
C VAL A 117 10.63 -26.48 -28.80
N ALA A 118 11.71 -25.92 -28.25
CA ALA A 118 11.85 -25.70 -26.81
C ALA A 118 10.77 -24.75 -26.27
N GLU A 119 10.43 -23.69 -27.00
CA GLU A 119 9.30 -22.80 -26.66
C GLU A 119 7.98 -23.57 -26.58
N THR A 120 7.65 -24.33 -27.62
CA THR A 120 6.41 -25.12 -27.68
C THR A 120 6.31 -26.05 -26.48
N LEU A 121 7.38 -26.80 -26.18
CA LEU A 121 7.41 -27.70 -25.03
C LEU A 121 7.20 -26.97 -23.70
N CYS A 122 7.83 -25.81 -23.50
CA CYS A 122 7.65 -25.03 -22.27
C CYS A 122 6.21 -24.56 -22.08
N VAL A 123 5.57 -24.10 -23.16
CA VAL A 123 4.16 -23.68 -23.13
C VAL A 123 3.25 -24.87 -22.83
N SER A 124 3.46 -26.02 -23.46
CA SER A 124 2.70 -27.25 -23.18
C SER A 124 2.83 -27.68 -21.72
N VAL A 125 4.04 -27.62 -21.13
CA VAL A 125 4.24 -27.92 -19.70
C VAL A 125 3.48 -26.94 -18.80
N LEU A 126 3.54 -25.64 -19.08
CA LEU A 126 2.83 -24.63 -18.30
C LEU A 126 1.31 -24.80 -18.39
N ARG A 127 0.78 -25.20 -19.55
CA ARG A 127 -0.65 -25.54 -19.72
C ARG A 127 -1.04 -26.78 -18.94
N LEU A 128 -0.21 -27.83 -18.99
CA LEU A 128 -0.42 -29.03 -18.18
C LEU A 128 -0.47 -28.68 -16.70
N TRP A 129 0.52 -27.92 -16.20
CA TRP A 129 0.54 -27.47 -14.80
C TRP A 129 -0.69 -26.68 -14.41
N GLN A 130 -1.18 -25.81 -15.29
CA GLN A 130 -2.43 -25.08 -15.06
C GLN A 130 -3.63 -26.05 -14.99
N ALA A 131 -3.71 -27.01 -15.91
CA ALA A 131 -4.82 -27.96 -15.96
C ALA A 131 -4.84 -28.93 -14.77
N VAL A 132 -3.68 -29.45 -14.35
CA VAL A 132 -3.59 -30.36 -13.19
C VAL A 132 -3.88 -29.64 -11.87
N CYS A 133 -3.53 -28.36 -11.76
CA CYS A 133 -3.75 -27.58 -10.53
C CYS A 133 -5.17 -27.03 -10.41
N ARG A 134 -5.94 -26.98 -11.50
CA ARG A 134 -7.25 -26.32 -11.51
C ARG A 134 -8.20 -26.94 -10.46
N GLY A 135 -8.51 -26.17 -9.42
CA GLY A 135 -9.40 -26.59 -8.33
C GLY A 135 -8.88 -27.78 -7.53
N ASN A 136 -7.56 -27.99 -7.48
CA ASN A 136 -6.92 -29.09 -6.75
C ASN A 136 -5.73 -28.57 -5.93
N GLU A 137 -5.98 -28.20 -4.68
CA GLU A 137 -5.04 -27.53 -3.78
C GLU A 137 -3.84 -28.42 -3.41
N GLU A 138 -4.02 -29.73 -3.39
CA GLU A 138 -2.94 -30.69 -3.18
C GLU A 138 -1.98 -30.72 -4.39
N ASN A 139 -2.52 -30.68 -5.61
CA ASN A 139 -1.70 -30.54 -6.83
C ASN A 139 -0.98 -29.18 -6.86
N GLU A 140 -1.64 -28.09 -6.47
CA GLU A 140 -1.01 -26.76 -6.33
C GLU A 140 0.18 -26.83 -5.36
N ARG A 141 -0.02 -27.45 -4.19
CA ARG A 141 1.05 -27.64 -3.22
C ARG A 141 2.19 -28.45 -3.80
N GLN A 142 1.92 -29.58 -4.45
CA GLN A 142 2.99 -30.42 -5.02
C GLN A 142 3.78 -29.71 -6.11
N LEU A 143 3.13 -28.94 -6.99
CA LEU A 143 3.81 -28.14 -8.01
C LEU A 143 4.75 -27.11 -7.37
N VAL A 144 4.24 -26.33 -6.43
CA VAL A 144 4.94 -25.17 -5.86
C VAL A 144 6.06 -25.60 -4.91
N THR A 145 5.86 -26.70 -4.18
CA THR A 145 6.86 -27.25 -3.23
C THR A 145 7.90 -28.16 -3.90
N HIS A 146 7.70 -28.53 -5.16
CA HIS A 146 8.66 -29.38 -5.88
C HIS A 146 10.06 -28.73 -5.91
N PRO A 147 11.13 -29.51 -5.70
CA PRO A 147 12.49 -29.00 -5.77
C PRO A 147 12.77 -28.21 -7.05
N GLY A 148 13.25 -26.98 -6.90
CA GLY A 148 13.58 -26.09 -8.01
C GLY A 148 12.43 -25.21 -8.54
N SER A 149 11.16 -25.54 -8.23
CA SER A 149 9.99 -24.73 -8.67
C SER A 149 10.07 -23.29 -8.19
N GLY A 150 10.58 -23.09 -6.96
CA GLY A 150 10.71 -21.76 -6.34
C GLY A 150 11.46 -20.74 -7.20
N ARG A 151 12.48 -21.17 -7.94
CA ARG A 151 13.21 -20.31 -8.90
C ARG A 151 12.67 -20.43 -10.31
N LEU A 152 12.19 -21.60 -10.72
CA LEU A 152 11.75 -21.86 -12.08
C LEU A 152 10.55 -20.99 -12.47
N LEU A 153 9.48 -20.98 -11.67
CA LEU A 153 8.24 -20.27 -12.02
C LEU A 153 8.45 -18.76 -12.18
N PRO A 154 9.14 -18.05 -11.26
CA PRO A 154 9.51 -16.65 -11.49
C PRO A 154 10.41 -16.43 -12.72
N SER A 155 11.29 -17.40 -13.05
CA SER A 155 12.14 -17.31 -14.26
C SER A 155 11.32 -17.38 -15.54
N LEU A 156 10.34 -18.27 -15.59
CA LEU A 156 9.46 -18.43 -16.75
C LEU A 156 8.56 -17.19 -16.92
N LEU A 157 8.10 -16.62 -15.81
CA LEU A 157 7.40 -15.33 -15.81
C LEU A 157 8.28 -14.17 -16.30
N ALA A 158 9.58 -14.19 -16.00
CA ALA A 158 10.57 -13.23 -16.47
C ALA A 158 11.12 -13.54 -17.88
N SER A 159 10.60 -14.56 -18.56
CA SER A 159 11.11 -14.98 -19.87
C SER A 159 10.94 -13.88 -20.93
N GLY A 160 11.93 -13.73 -21.81
CA GLY A 160 11.82 -12.90 -23.01
C GLY A 160 10.91 -13.49 -24.09
N VAL A 161 10.46 -14.73 -23.93
CA VAL A 161 9.56 -15.44 -24.86
C VAL A 161 8.10 -15.18 -24.45
N LEU A 162 7.37 -14.47 -25.31
CA LEU A 162 6.05 -13.94 -24.98
C LEU A 162 5.03 -15.02 -24.59
N PRO A 163 4.88 -16.15 -25.33
CA PRO A 163 3.90 -17.17 -24.96
C PRO A 163 4.21 -17.85 -23.61
N ILE A 164 5.48 -18.07 -23.29
CA ILE A 164 5.91 -18.62 -21.99
C ILE A 164 5.54 -17.67 -20.87
N ARG A 165 5.83 -16.38 -21.05
CA ARG A 165 5.53 -15.33 -20.08
C ARG A 165 4.03 -15.19 -19.82
N GLN A 166 3.22 -15.22 -20.88
CA GLN A 166 1.75 -15.20 -20.79
C GLN A 166 1.20 -16.41 -20.03
N GLN A 167 1.60 -17.62 -20.42
CA GLN A 167 1.11 -18.84 -19.80
C GLN A 167 1.59 -18.97 -18.34
N SER A 168 2.80 -18.49 -18.02
CA SER A 168 3.31 -18.42 -16.65
C SER A 168 2.49 -17.47 -15.78
N LEU A 169 2.11 -16.29 -16.30
CA LEU A 169 1.22 -15.37 -15.59
C LEU A 169 -0.15 -16.00 -15.35
N ALA A 170 -0.73 -16.68 -16.36
CA ALA A 170 -2.02 -17.35 -16.24
C ALA A 170 -2.01 -18.47 -15.18
N LEU A 171 -0.91 -19.24 -15.08
CA LEU A 171 -0.71 -20.24 -14.03
C LEU A 171 -0.66 -19.59 -12.65
N LEU A 172 0.18 -18.55 -12.46
CA LEU A 172 0.34 -17.89 -11.16
C LEU A 172 -0.94 -17.17 -10.71
N LEU A 173 -1.69 -16.57 -11.64
CA LEU A 173 -3.00 -16.00 -11.35
C LEU A 173 -3.96 -17.07 -10.84
N GLN A 174 -4.01 -18.25 -11.48
CA GLN A 174 -4.84 -19.36 -11.02
C GLN A 174 -4.44 -19.82 -9.62
N LEU A 175 -3.15 -20.01 -9.36
CA LEU A 175 -2.64 -20.40 -8.06
C LEU A 175 -2.99 -19.37 -6.96
N ALA A 176 -3.00 -18.08 -7.29
CA ALA A 176 -3.28 -17.02 -6.32
C ALA A 176 -4.78 -16.75 -6.05
N GLN A 177 -5.70 -17.48 -6.70
CA GLN A 177 -7.14 -17.28 -6.51
C GLN A 177 -7.60 -17.62 -5.09
N THR A 178 -6.92 -18.53 -4.39
CA THR A 178 -7.26 -18.96 -3.03
C THR A 178 -6.25 -18.44 -2.01
N LYS A 179 -6.68 -18.30 -0.74
CA LYS A 179 -5.77 -17.92 0.37
C LYS A 179 -4.64 -18.94 0.50
N THR A 180 -4.95 -20.23 0.42
CA THR A 180 -3.97 -21.33 0.47
C THR A 180 -2.94 -21.21 -0.65
N GLY A 181 -3.37 -20.99 -1.88
CA GLY A 181 -2.47 -20.87 -3.02
C GLY A 181 -1.59 -19.62 -2.96
N ARG A 182 -2.10 -18.47 -2.49
CA ARG A 182 -1.26 -17.30 -2.18
C ARG A 182 -0.23 -17.59 -1.11
N SER A 183 -0.62 -18.28 -0.04
CA SER A 183 0.30 -18.71 1.02
C SER A 183 1.42 -19.62 0.48
N LEU A 184 1.10 -20.54 -0.44
CA LEU A 184 2.09 -21.39 -1.12
C LEU A 184 3.06 -20.56 -1.96
N VAL A 185 2.53 -19.63 -2.78
CA VAL A 185 3.35 -18.72 -3.59
C VAL A 185 4.32 -17.93 -2.71
N ILE A 186 3.83 -17.34 -1.62
CA ILE A 186 4.63 -16.55 -0.67
C ILE A 186 5.69 -17.40 0.03
N SER A 187 5.36 -18.63 0.40
CA SER A 187 6.22 -19.47 1.23
C SER A 187 7.34 -20.17 0.44
N HIS A 188 7.15 -20.40 -0.86
CA HIS A 188 8.02 -21.28 -1.64
C HIS A 188 8.62 -20.66 -2.90
N LEU A 189 8.08 -19.56 -3.43
CA LEU A 189 8.67 -18.91 -4.60
C LEU A 189 9.74 -17.89 -4.21
N ASP A 190 10.68 -17.66 -5.14
CA ASP A 190 11.63 -16.55 -5.05
C ASP A 190 10.88 -15.22 -5.28
N LEU A 191 10.45 -14.61 -4.17
CA LEU A 191 9.60 -13.42 -4.18
C LEU A 191 10.30 -12.17 -4.75
N THR A 192 11.62 -12.07 -4.64
CA THR A 192 12.36 -10.96 -5.25
C THR A 192 12.24 -11.03 -6.77
N ARG A 193 12.51 -12.22 -7.34
CA ARG A 193 12.41 -12.43 -8.78
C ARG A 193 10.96 -12.39 -9.26
N LEU A 194 10.02 -12.85 -8.45
CA LEU A 194 8.60 -12.75 -8.76
C LEU A 194 8.17 -11.29 -8.86
N LEU A 195 8.55 -10.45 -7.90
CA LEU A 195 8.24 -9.01 -7.92
C LEU A 195 8.85 -8.34 -9.15
N GLU A 196 10.13 -8.57 -9.43
CA GLU A 196 10.82 -8.06 -10.61
C GLU A 196 10.11 -8.47 -11.92
N ALA A 197 9.74 -9.75 -12.03
CA ALA A 197 9.02 -10.28 -13.17
C ALA A 197 7.64 -9.62 -13.31
N LEU A 198 6.88 -9.46 -12.23
CA LEU A 198 5.56 -8.81 -12.26
C LEU A 198 5.66 -7.35 -12.67
N VAL A 199 6.58 -6.56 -12.10
CA VAL A 199 6.72 -5.14 -12.47
C VAL A 199 7.26 -4.95 -13.87
N SER A 200 7.89 -5.96 -14.49
CA SER A 200 8.26 -5.92 -15.90
C SER A 200 7.06 -5.99 -16.84
N PHE A 201 5.85 -6.35 -16.37
CA PHE A 201 4.64 -6.35 -17.22
C PHE A 201 4.09 -4.96 -17.49
N LEU A 202 4.56 -3.93 -16.78
CA LEU A 202 4.16 -2.54 -17.03
C LEU A 202 4.47 -2.07 -18.46
N ASP A 203 5.44 -2.71 -19.12
CA ASP A 203 5.84 -2.40 -20.49
C ASP A 203 4.84 -2.94 -21.54
N PHE A 204 3.82 -3.72 -21.13
CA PHE A 204 2.71 -4.10 -22.01
C PHE A 204 1.57 -3.08 -21.93
N SER A 205 0.98 -2.77 -23.08
CA SER A 205 -0.15 -1.84 -23.17
C SER A 205 -1.53 -2.48 -22.95
N ASP A 206 -1.60 -3.80 -22.72
CA ASP A 206 -2.86 -4.56 -22.62
C ASP A 206 -3.16 -5.06 -21.20
N GLU A 207 -4.21 -5.89 -21.07
CA GLU A 207 -4.72 -6.43 -19.80
C GLU A 207 -3.72 -7.29 -19.02
N ARG A 208 -2.59 -7.70 -19.64
CA ARG A 208 -1.57 -8.46 -18.95
C ARG A 208 -0.87 -7.62 -17.88
N ALA A 209 -0.69 -6.33 -18.16
CA ALA A 209 -0.10 -5.40 -17.20
C ALA A 209 -0.98 -5.27 -15.94
N THR A 210 -2.29 -5.06 -16.13
CA THR A 210 -3.24 -4.94 -15.03
C THR A 210 -3.44 -6.27 -14.30
N SER A 211 -3.43 -7.41 -15.00
CA SER A 211 -3.50 -8.73 -14.36
C SER A 211 -2.28 -9.02 -13.48
N ALA A 212 -1.07 -8.69 -13.95
CA ALA A 212 0.15 -8.84 -13.15
C ALA A 212 0.14 -7.95 -11.90
N MET A 213 -0.36 -6.72 -12.02
CA MET A 213 -0.50 -5.82 -10.86
C MET A 213 -1.64 -6.25 -9.94
N GLY A 214 -2.70 -6.87 -10.46
CA GLY A 214 -3.73 -7.56 -9.69
C GLY A 214 -3.14 -8.65 -8.81
N LEU A 215 -2.35 -9.56 -9.40
CA LEU A 215 -1.62 -10.58 -8.65
C LEU A 215 -0.72 -9.98 -7.55
N LEU A 216 0.05 -8.94 -7.88
CA LEU A 216 0.90 -8.27 -6.87
C LEU A 216 0.07 -7.62 -5.75
N THR A 217 -1.12 -7.09 -6.07
CA THR A 217 -2.05 -6.52 -5.09
C THR A 217 -2.54 -7.61 -4.14
N ASP A 218 -3.00 -8.74 -4.68
CA ASP A 218 -3.51 -9.86 -3.87
C ASP A 218 -2.43 -10.41 -2.94
N LEU A 219 -1.19 -10.52 -3.42
CA LEU A 219 -0.05 -10.92 -2.59
C LEU A 219 0.28 -9.87 -1.52
N ALA A 220 0.23 -8.58 -1.84
CA ALA A 220 0.53 -7.50 -0.90
C ALA A 220 -0.48 -7.38 0.26
N LEU A 221 -1.69 -7.94 0.11
CA LEU A 221 -2.68 -8.03 1.18
C LEU A 221 -2.35 -9.09 2.24
N GLU A 222 -1.52 -10.07 1.91
CA GLU A 222 -1.15 -11.16 2.83
C GLU A 222 -0.08 -10.69 3.84
N GLU A 223 -0.31 -10.90 5.14
CA GLU A 223 0.60 -10.45 6.20
C GLU A 223 2.02 -11.02 6.02
N ARG A 224 2.14 -12.29 5.63
CA ARG A 224 3.43 -12.94 5.36
C ARG A 224 4.22 -12.24 4.25
N PHE A 225 3.54 -11.74 3.21
CA PHE A 225 4.19 -10.95 2.16
C PHE A 225 4.67 -9.61 2.70
N GLN A 226 3.88 -8.93 3.54
CA GLN A 226 4.27 -7.65 4.15
C GLN A 226 5.50 -7.82 5.07
N VAL A 227 5.54 -8.89 5.86
CA VAL A 227 6.70 -9.27 6.68
C VAL A 227 7.92 -9.55 5.81
N TRP A 228 7.76 -10.34 4.74
CA TRP A 228 8.85 -10.59 3.79
C TRP A 228 9.35 -9.31 3.12
N PHE A 229 8.43 -8.45 2.64
CA PHE A 229 8.74 -7.22 1.95
C PHE A 229 9.55 -6.28 2.85
N ARG A 230 9.13 -6.12 4.11
CA ARG A 230 9.86 -5.33 5.11
C ARG A 230 11.30 -5.83 5.33
N ALA A 231 11.49 -7.14 5.37
CA ALA A 231 12.79 -7.76 5.59
C ALA A 231 13.72 -7.73 4.36
N ASN A 232 13.14 -7.70 3.15
CA ASN A 232 13.87 -7.80 1.88
C ASN A 232 13.83 -6.52 1.04
N LEU A 233 13.32 -5.42 1.61
CA LEU A 233 13.11 -4.15 0.90
C LEU A 233 14.37 -3.67 0.18
N ALA A 234 15.54 -3.76 0.80
CA ALA A 234 16.81 -3.36 0.19
C ALA A 234 17.09 -4.07 -1.14
N GLY A 235 16.71 -5.34 -1.27
CA GLY A 235 16.87 -6.13 -2.50
C GLY A 235 15.87 -5.76 -3.60
N VAL A 236 14.65 -5.36 -3.24
CA VAL A 236 13.58 -5.02 -4.20
C VAL A 236 13.51 -3.53 -4.55
N LEU A 237 14.14 -2.66 -3.75
CA LEU A 237 14.13 -1.21 -3.95
C LEU A 237 14.62 -0.79 -5.36
N PRO A 238 15.65 -1.42 -5.97
CA PRO A 238 16.04 -1.14 -7.35
C PRO A 238 14.91 -1.34 -8.37
N ALA A 239 14.10 -2.38 -8.19
CA ALA A 239 12.97 -2.68 -9.08
C ALA A 239 11.86 -1.63 -8.91
N LEU A 240 11.52 -1.26 -7.67
CA LEU A 240 10.53 -0.21 -7.38
C LEU A 240 10.97 1.15 -7.91
N ARG A 241 12.26 1.49 -7.77
CA ARG A 241 12.85 2.68 -8.38
C ARG A 241 12.76 2.63 -9.91
N GLY A 242 12.97 1.45 -10.52
CA GLY A 242 12.79 1.23 -11.95
C GLY A 242 11.36 1.54 -12.42
N VAL A 243 10.36 1.11 -11.65
CA VAL A 243 8.94 1.45 -11.91
C VAL A 243 8.74 2.97 -11.89
N LEU A 244 9.24 3.65 -10.87
CA LEU A 244 9.12 5.11 -10.74
C LEU A 244 9.89 5.89 -11.80
N LYS A 245 10.81 5.27 -12.54
CA LYS A 245 11.55 5.90 -13.66
C LYS A 245 10.84 5.77 -15.00
N ARG A 246 9.76 4.99 -15.11
CA ARG A 246 8.99 4.83 -16.35
C ARG A 246 8.29 6.13 -16.74
N ASP A 247 8.17 6.33 -18.05
CA ASP A 247 7.35 7.40 -18.61
C ASP A 247 5.89 6.92 -18.69
N PRO A 248 4.93 7.62 -18.04
CA PRO A 248 3.51 7.29 -18.14
C PRO A 248 2.98 7.20 -19.58
N LYS A 249 3.61 7.85 -20.56
CA LYS A 249 3.21 7.81 -21.98
C LYS A 249 3.58 6.49 -22.67
N GLU A 250 4.58 5.79 -22.15
CA GLU A 250 5.17 4.59 -22.78
C GLU A 250 4.73 3.28 -22.11
N VAL A 251 3.94 3.36 -21.04
CA VAL A 251 3.56 2.20 -20.22
C VAL A 251 2.07 2.19 -19.91
N ASN A 252 1.56 1.05 -19.46
CA ASN A 252 0.17 0.97 -19.02
C ASN A 252 -0.03 1.81 -17.74
N THR A 253 -0.69 2.97 -17.87
CA THR A 253 -0.88 3.94 -16.79
C THR A 253 -1.74 3.40 -15.65
N SER A 254 -2.72 2.55 -15.93
CA SER A 254 -3.55 1.89 -14.92
C SER A 254 -2.74 0.90 -14.09
N ALA A 255 -1.91 0.09 -14.74
CA ALA A 255 -1.02 -0.83 -14.04
C ALA A 255 0.07 -0.06 -13.28
N LEU A 256 0.61 1.03 -13.84
CA LEU A 256 1.58 1.89 -13.16
C LEU A 256 0.99 2.53 -11.90
N SER A 257 -0.22 3.10 -11.99
CA SER A 257 -0.90 3.70 -10.83
C SER A 257 -1.19 2.65 -9.76
N GLN A 258 -1.60 1.44 -10.13
CA GLN A 258 -1.78 0.32 -9.21
C GLN A 258 -0.47 -0.07 -8.53
N CYS A 259 0.64 -0.17 -9.28
CA CYS A 259 1.94 -0.49 -8.71
C CYS A 259 2.40 0.56 -7.68
N VAL A 260 2.25 1.85 -8.01
CA VAL A 260 2.56 2.96 -7.10
C VAL A 260 1.64 2.95 -5.87
N ALA A 261 0.36 2.60 -6.04
CA ALA A 261 -0.57 2.45 -4.92
C ALA A 261 -0.18 1.30 -3.99
N ILE A 262 0.31 0.16 -4.51
CA ILE A 262 0.84 -0.95 -3.71
C ILE A 262 2.04 -0.48 -2.88
N MET A 263 2.97 0.26 -3.48
CA MET A 263 4.09 0.88 -2.74
C MET A 263 3.58 1.81 -1.64
N GLY A 264 2.56 2.61 -1.95
CA GLY A 264 1.87 3.48 -0.99
C GLY A 264 1.33 2.69 0.21
N SER A 265 0.57 1.63 -0.04
CA SER A 265 0.00 0.76 1.00
C SER A 265 1.09 0.10 1.86
N LEU A 266 2.13 -0.47 1.24
CA LEU A 266 3.24 -1.10 1.97
C LEU A 266 4.03 -0.08 2.82
N SER A 267 4.13 1.18 2.38
CA SER A 267 4.76 2.27 3.14
C SER A 267 3.89 2.84 4.29
N ALA A 268 2.67 2.34 4.49
CA ALA A 268 1.90 2.66 5.70
C ALA A 268 2.61 2.12 6.96
N ASP A 269 3.29 0.98 6.84
CA ASP A 269 4.15 0.43 7.89
C ASP A 269 5.35 1.33 8.19
N ALA A 270 5.63 1.55 9.48
CA ALA A 270 6.69 2.47 9.90
C ALA A 270 8.10 2.01 9.56
N ALA A 271 8.37 0.70 9.60
CA ALA A 271 9.70 0.17 9.29
C ALA A 271 9.98 0.19 7.79
N THR A 272 9.01 -0.23 6.97
CA THR A 272 9.08 -0.12 5.50
C THR A 272 9.24 1.33 5.08
N ARG A 273 8.40 2.24 5.62
CA ARG A 273 8.51 3.67 5.35
C ARG A 273 9.89 4.21 5.64
N ARG A 274 10.45 3.93 6.83
CA ARG A 274 11.77 4.43 7.22
C ARG A 274 12.86 3.99 6.24
N GLN A 275 12.82 2.74 5.78
CA GLN A 275 13.79 2.21 4.82
C GLN A 275 13.63 2.84 3.42
N MET A 276 12.40 2.97 2.91
CA MET A 276 12.14 3.66 1.63
C MET A 276 12.57 5.13 1.71
N SER A 277 12.27 5.77 2.84
CA SER A 277 12.60 7.15 3.13
C SER A 277 14.10 7.43 3.23
N ALA A 278 14.90 6.43 3.63
CA ALA A 278 16.35 6.57 3.73
C ALA A 278 17.07 6.54 2.37
N SER A 279 16.36 6.24 1.27
CA SER A 279 16.94 6.15 -0.07
C SER A 279 16.67 7.43 -0.86
N GLU A 280 17.71 8.27 -1.00
CA GLU A 280 17.65 9.49 -1.81
C GLU A 280 17.24 9.20 -3.26
N GLU A 281 17.82 8.16 -3.88
CA GLU A 281 17.47 7.76 -5.24
C GLU A 281 16.00 7.36 -5.41
N PHE A 282 15.37 6.84 -4.36
CA PHE A 282 13.94 6.53 -4.37
C PHE A 282 13.10 7.80 -4.27
N GLY A 283 13.51 8.75 -3.42
CA GLY A 283 12.93 10.10 -3.35
C GLY A 283 13.03 10.86 -4.68
N ASP A 284 14.18 10.80 -5.34
CA ASP A 284 14.41 11.41 -6.64
C ASP A 284 13.57 10.77 -7.74
N ALA A 285 13.39 9.44 -7.69
CA ALA A 285 12.52 8.74 -8.63
C ALA A 285 11.04 9.15 -8.45
N CYS A 286 10.57 9.36 -7.21
CA CYS A 286 9.25 9.92 -6.95
C CYS A 286 9.10 11.31 -7.58
N LEU A 287 10.07 12.20 -7.38
CA LEU A 287 10.08 13.54 -7.97
C LEU A 287 10.09 13.51 -9.50
N GLY A 288 10.92 12.66 -10.08
CA GLY A 288 11.01 12.48 -11.52
C GLY A 288 9.69 11.99 -12.12
N LEU A 289 9.01 11.04 -11.47
CA LEU A 289 7.69 10.59 -11.92
C LEU A 289 6.66 11.73 -11.85
N MET A 290 6.65 12.49 -10.76
CA MET A 290 5.75 13.63 -10.59
C MET A 290 5.93 14.65 -11.72
N ALA A 291 7.18 14.98 -12.06
CA ALA A 291 7.49 15.91 -13.15
C ALA A 291 7.01 15.40 -14.51
N ARG A 292 7.19 14.11 -14.83
CA ARG A 292 6.69 13.54 -16.10
C ARG A 292 5.17 13.52 -16.16
N CYS A 293 4.49 13.30 -15.04
CA CYS A 293 3.04 13.35 -15.00
C CYS A 293 2.45 14.76 -15.19
N GLU A 294 3.23 15.82 -14.93
CA GLU A 294 2.79 17.22 -15.15
C GLU A 294 2.71 17.57 -16.64
N GLU A 295 3.41 16.84 -17.51
CA GLU A 295 3.38 17.06 -18.96
C GLU A 295 2.03 16.68 -19.59
N ASP A 296 1.34 15.69 -19.03
CA ASP A 296 0.01 15.24 -19.46
C ASP A 296 -0.78 14.77 -18.22
N VAL A 297 -1.40 15.76 -17.57
CA VAL A 297 -2.12 15.58 -16.30
C VAL A 297 -3.36 14.71 -16.47
N ASP A 298 -4.04 14.77 -17.63
CA ASP A 298 -5.25 13.99 -17.88
C ASP A 298 -4.92 12.51 -18.05
N LEU A 299 -3.87 12.19 -18.81
CA LEU A 299 -3.37 10.81 -18.96
C LEU A 299 -2.84 10.26 -17.63
N SER A 300 -2.13 11.10 -16.86
CA SER A 300 -1.39 10.67 -15.67
C SER A 300 -2.15 10.86 -14.36
N ARG A 301 -3.42 11.26 -14.39
CA ARG A 301 -4.19 11.63 -13.19
C ARG A 301 -4.15 10.56 -12.10
N ASP A 302 -4.42 9.31 -12.47
CA ASP A 302 -4.47 8.21 -11.51
C ASP A 302 -3.08 7.87 -10.96
N VAL A 303 -2.03 8.06 -11.79
CA VAL A 303 -0.62 7.92 -11.38
C VAL A 303 -0.24 9.01 -10.38
N ILE A 304 -0.58 10.29 -10.65
CA ILE A 304 -0.37 11.42 -9.71
C ILE A 304 -1.10 11.15 -8.40
N TYR A 305 -2.36 10.72 -8.49
CA TYR A 305 -3.16 10.41 -7.31
C TYR A 305 -2.47 9.34 -6.45
N ALA A 306 -2.06 8.21 -7.04
CA ALA A 306 -1.34 7.15 -6.36
C ALA A 306 0.00 7.63 -5.77
N LEU A 307 0.79 8.38 -6.55
CA LEU A 307 2.10 8.90 -6.15
C LEU A 307 2.00 9.86 -4.97
N LEU A 308 1.03 10.78 -4.97
CA LEU A 308 0.80 11.65 -3.81
C LEU A 308 0.44 10.85 -2.55
N GLY A 309 -0.27 9.72 -2.70
CA GLY A 309 -0.56 8.81 -1.59
C GLY A 309 0.70 8.18 -1.00
N LEU A 310 1.59 7.70 -1.87
CA LEU A 310 2.91 7.21 -1.47
C LEU A 310 3.72 8.32 -0.78
N MET A 311 3.82 9.49 -1.39
CA MET A 311 4.58 10.61 -0.85
C MET A 311 4.04 11.10 0.49
N MET A 312 2.72 11.13 0.66
CA MET A 312 2.11 11.41 1.96
C MET A 312 2.69 10.46 3.00
N ASN A 313 2.63 9.15 2.76
CA ASN A 313 3.16 8.17 3.70
C ASN A 313 4.64 8.43 3.98
N LEU A 314 5.48 8.56 2.96
CA LEU A 314 6.91 8.82 3.15
C LEU A 314 7.17 10.09 3.98
N CYS A 315 6.41 11.16 3.77
CA CYS A 315 6.50 12.42 4.53
C CYS A 315 6.04 12.32 6.01
N LEU A 316 5.53 11.18 6.48
CA LEU A 316 5.32 10.94 7.91
C LEU A 316 6.62 10.64 8.64
N GLN A 317 7.65 10.16 7.94
CA GLN A 317 8.94 9.90 8.54
C GLN A 317 9.67 11.23 8.74
N SER A 318 10.16 11.48 9.95
CA SER A 318 11.00 12.64 10.25
C SER A 318 12.36 12.16 10.79
N PRO A 319 13.49 12.70 10.31
CA PRO A 319 13.62 13.45 9.05
C PRO A 319 13.57 12.47 7.86
N PHE A 320 12.65 12.68 6.91
CA PHE A 320 12.62 11.97 5.62
C PHE A 320 13.37 12.75 4.53
N VAL A 321 13.30 14.08 4.58
CA VAL A 321 13.56 14.92 3.42
C VAL A 321 14.74 15.84 3.67
N SER A 322 15.59 15.99 2.65
CA SER A 322 16.43 17.17 2.56
C SER A 322 15.55 18.40 2.30
N GLU A 323 15.99 19.58 2.74
CA GLU A 323 15.30 20.83 2.47
C GLU A 323 15.09 21.08 0.96
N VAL A 324 16.06 20.66 0.14
CA VAL A 324 16.00 20.73 -1.33
C VAL A 324 14.85 19.87 -1.87
N TRP A 325 14.75 18.62 -1.43
CA TRP A 325 13.67 17.72 -1.84
C TRP A 325 12.30 18.25 -1.39
N ALA A 326 12.21 18.71 -0.13
CA ALA A 326 10.97 19.26 0.43
C ALA A 326 10.48 20.49 -0.37
N THR A 327 11.41 21.36 -0.76
CA THR A 327 11.13 22.54 -1.58
C THR A 327 10.54 22.14 -2.92
N GLU A 328 11.20 21.20 -3.60
CA GLU A 328 10.85 20.82 -4.97
C GLU A 328 9.51 20.06 -5.04
N VAL A 329 9.23 19.22 -4.04
CA VAL A 329 7.90 18.60 -3.87
C VAL A 329 6.83 19.62 -3.57
N SER A 330 7.12 20.57 -2.67
CA SER A 330 6.15 21.60 -2.29
C SER A 330 5.73 22.43 -3.50
N ARG A 331 6.68 22.83 -4.37
CA ARG A 331 6.39 23.57 -5.60
C ARG A 331 5.38 22.85 -6.48
N ARG A 332 5.60 21.56 -6.74
CA ARG A 332 4.68 20.75 -7.54
C ARG A 332 3.32 20.59 -6.87
N CYS A 333 3.29 20.32 -5.58
CA CYS A 333 2.01 20.26 -4.85
C CYS A 333 1.25 21.59 -4.91
N MET A 334 1.92 22.75 -4.85
CA MET A 334 1.27 24.06 -5.01
C MET A 334 0.61 24.23 -6.39
N LEU A 335 1.25 23.74 -7.46
CA LEU A 335 0.67 23.70 -8.81
C LEU A 335 -0.57 22.79 -8.84
N LEU A 336 -0.46 21.59 -8.27
CA LEU A 336 -1.55 20.62 -8.20
C LEU A 336 -2.76 21.09 -7.38
N LEU A 337 -2.59 22.06 -6.47
CA LEU A 337 -3.72 22.71 -5.81
C LEU A 337 -4.62 23.52 -6.77
N ASN A 338 -4.35 23.56 -8.07
CA ASN A 338 -5.24 24.08 -9.11
C ASN A 338 -5.99 22.97 -9.89
N SER A 339 -5.78 21.70 -9.54
CA SER A 339 -6.45 20.56 -10.19
C SER A 339 -7.97 20.62 -10.05
N GLN A 340 -8.69 20.08 -11.03
CA GLN A 340 -10.14 19.87 -10.95
C GLN A 340 -10.50 18.59 -10.18
N ASP A 341 -9.52 17.71 -9.92
CA ASP A 341 -9.70 16.47 -9.17
C ASP A 341 -9.58 16.72 -7.66
N GLY A 342 -10.69 16.55 -6.94
CA GLY A 342 -10.76 16.76 -5.49
C GLY A 342 -9.86 15.81 -4.68
N GLY A 343 -9.60 14.61 -5.19
CA GLY A 343 -8.69 13.64 -4.58
C GLY A 343 -7.23 14.09 -4.67
N VAL A 344 -6.80 14.51 -5.86
CA VAL A 344 -5.46 15.08 -6.11
C VAL A 344 -5.26 16.35 -5.27
N LEU A 345 -6.25 17.26 -5.25
CA LEU A 345 -6.23 18.46 -4.40
C LEU A 345 -5.99 18.11 -2.92
N THR A 346 -6.75 17.15 -2.39
CA THR A 346 -6.67 16.72 -0.99
C THR A 346 -5.31 16.11 -0.67
N ARG A 347 -4.79 15.23 -1.54
CA ARG A 347 -3.48 14.58 -1.31
C ARG A 347 -2.32 15.58 -1.46
N ALA A 348 -2.38 16.51 -2.40
CA ALA A 348 -1.39 17.58 -2.55
C ALA A 348 -1.33 18.47 -1.30
N ALA A 349 -2.48 18.86 -0.74
CA ALA A 349 -2.55 19.56 0.55
C ALA A 349 -1.96 18.71 1.69
N GLY A 350 -2.20 17.40 1.67
CA GLY A 350 -1.62 16.45 2.62
C GLY A 350 -0.10 16.44 2.61
N VAL A 351 0.52 16.37 1.43
CA VAL A 351 1.98 16.45 1.26
C VAL A 351 2.51 17.81 1.71
N LEU A 352 1.87 18.92 1.32
CA LEU A 352 2.26 20.27 1.75
C LEU A 352 2.24 20.44 3.27
N SER A 353 1.21 19.92 3.94
CA SER A 353 1.09 20.00 5.41
C SER A 353 2.22 19.28 6.18
N ARG A 354 3.06 18.51 5.47
CA ARG A 354 4.19 17.75 6.02
C ARG A 354 5.55 18.29 5.56
N THR A 355 5.61 18.93 4.39
CA THR A 355 6.84 19.46 3.80
C THR A 355 7.09 20.92 4.15
N LEU A 356 6.03 21.74 4.31
CA LEU A 356 6.14 23.16 4.67
C LEU A 356 6.94 23.46 5.94
N PRO A 357 6.85 22.67 7.04
CA PRO A 357 7.64 22.93 8.24
C PRO A 357 9.16 22.80 8.05
N SER A 358 9.62 22.28 6.90
CA SER A 358 11.04 22.02 6.66
C SER A 358 11.85 23.30 6.48
N SER A 359 11.23 24.40 6.02
CA SER A 359 11.93 25.68 5.82
C SER A 359 10.95 26.85 5.71
N LEU A 360 11.37 28.01 6.22
CA LEU A 360 10.64 29.27 6.10
C LEU A 360 10.49 29.70 4.64
N GLU A 361 11.49 29.41 3.79
CA GLU A 361 11.45 29.78 2.36
C GLU A 361 10.26 29.12 1.65
N ILE A 362 10.00 27.85 1.94
CA ILE A 362 8.88 27.10 1.36
C ILE A 362 7.54 27.71 1.82
N VAL A 363 7.44 28.14 3.08
CA VAL A 363 6.24 28.79 3.61
C VAL A 363 5.96 30.12 2.90
N VAL A 364 7.00 30.93 2.68
CA VAL A 364 6.88 32.21 1.95
C VAL A 364 6.48 31.97 0.50
N GLU A 365 7.04 30.95 -0.16
CA GLU A 365 6.65 30.56 -1.52
C GLU A 365 5.20 30.09 -1.59
N ALA A 366 4.76 29.27 -0.62
CA ALA A 366 3.37 28.82 -0.49
C ALA A 366 2.39 29.98 -0.28
N LEU A 367 2.76 30.99 0.50
CA LEU A 367 1.97 32.21 0.66
C LEU A 367 1.80 32.93 -0.68
N ARG A 368 2.89 33.15 -1.42
CA ARG A 368 2.85 33.79 -2.75
C ARG A 368 2.02 33.00 -3.77
N ALA A 369 2.01 31.67 -3.66
CA ALA A 369 1.18 30.78 -4.47
C ALA A 369 -0.31 30.76 -4.07
N GLY A 370 -0.72 31.54 -3.05
CA GLY A 370 -2.10 31.64 -2.59
C GLY A 370 -2.59 30.42 -1.83
N VAL A 371 -1.69 29.66 -1.20
CA VAL A 371 -2.03 28.44 -0.46
C VAL A 371 -3.00 28.74 0.69
N VAL A 372 -2.81 29.84 1.43
CA VAL A 372 -3.70 30.25 2.54
C VAL A 372 -5.14 30.39 2.07
N LYS A 373 -5.37 31.14 0.99
CA LYS A 373 -6.69 31.26 0.34
C LYS A 373 -7.32 29.93 -0.04
N LYS A 374 -6.54 28.99 -0.56
CA LYS A 374 -7.03 27.66 -0.94
C LYS A 374 -7.39 26.82 0.29
N MET A 375 -6.58 26.86 1.35
CA MET A 375 -6.87 26.12 2.59
C MET A 375 -8.13 26.63 3.28
N ILE A 376 -8.37 27.95 3.32
CA ILE A 376 -9.64 28.51 3.83
C ILE A 376 -10.84 28.01 3.00
N LYS A 377 -10.71 27.90 1.67
CA LYS A 377 -11.78 27.33 0.84
C LYS A 377 -12.04 25.86 1.17
N PHE A 378 -10.99 25.06 1.41
CA PHE A 378 -11.15 23.65 1.79
C PHE A 378 -11.90 23.51 3.12
N LEU A 379 -11.58 24.34 4.10
CA LEU A 379 -12.27 24.35 5.39
C LEU A 379 -13.75 24.74 5.25
N LYS A 380 -14.05 25.73 4.39
CA LYS A 380 -15.44 26.12 4.09
C LYS A 380 -16.23 25.03 3.35
N ALA A 381 -15.56 24.18 2.57
CA ALA A 381 -16.20 23.05 1.87
C ALA A 381 -16.51 21.87 2.80
N GLY A 382 -15.82 21.73 3.94
CA GLY A 382 -16.20 20.81 5.02
C GLY A 382 -15.80 19.33 4.84
N GLY A 383 -14.92 18.99 3.91
CA GLY A 383 -14.45 17.59 3.75
C GLY A 383 -13.49 17.17 4.87
N GLN A 384 -13.78 16.06 5.58
CA GLN A 384 -13.05 15.66 6.80
C GLN A 384 -11.51 15.61 6.62
N THR A 385 -11.01 14.82 5.66
CA THR A 385 -9.58 14.66 5.41
C THR A 385 -8.93 15.94 4.87
N ALA A 386 -9.60 16.63 3.96
CA ALA A 386 -9.11 17.89 3.39
C ALA A 386 -9.00 18.97 4.47
N SER A 387 -9.97 19.05 5.39
CA SER A 387 -9.97 20.00 6.50
C SER A 387 -8.79 19.76 7.44
N ARG A 388 -8.43 18.51 7.74
CA ARG A 388 -7.26 18.18 8.58
C ARG A 388 -5.96 18.75 7.99
N TYR A 389 -5.75 18.55 6.69
CA TYR A 389 -4.56 19.09 6.02
C TYR A 389 -4.60 20.59 5.88
N ALA A 390 -5.78 21.16 5.60
CA ALA A 390 -5.95 22.59 5.44
C ALA A 390 -5.66 23.37 6.72
N VAL A 391 -6.26 22.98 7.85
CA VAL A 391 -6.05 23.68 9.12
C VAL A 391 -4.62 23.52 9.62
N LYS A 392 -4.01 22.34 9.44
CA LYS A 392 -2.60 22.10 9.77
C LYS A 392 -1.69 23.03 8.94
N THR A 393 -1.95 23.14 7.63
CA THR A 393 -1.21 24.03 6.74
C THR A 393 -1.33 25.49 7.17
N LEU A 394 -2.54 25.95 7.53
CA LEU A 394 -2.74 27.31 8.03
C LEU A 394 -2.00 27.55 9.36
N ALA A 395 -2.04 26.60 10.29
CA ALA A 395 -1.29 26.70 11.54
C ALA A 395 0.22 26.84 11.29
N ILE A 396 0.79 26.08 10.34
CA ILE A 396 2.20 26.18 9.94
C ILE A 396 2.52 27.55 9.34
N CYS A 397 1.72 28.02 8.38
CA CYS A 397 1.95 29.30 7.72
C CYS A 397 1.84 30.48 8.70
N THR A 398 0.78 30.51 9.51
CA THR A 398 0.57 31.58 10.50
C THR A 398 1.57 31.56 11.63
N ASN A 399 2.14 30.40 11.98
CA ASN A 399 3.21 30.33 12.97
C ASN A 399 4.50 31.00 12.46
N SER A 400 4.77 30.89 11.16
CA SER A 400 6.08 31.22 10.59
C SER A 400 6.13 32.60 9.91
N CYS A 401 4.98 33.15 9.50
CA CYS A 401 4.91 34.35 8.66
C CYS A 401 3.79 35.30 9.10
N HIS A 402 4.10 36.59 9.22
CA HIS A 402 3.14 37.62 9.63
C HIS A 402 2.07 37.83 8.57
N GLU A 403 2.48 37.90 7.32
CA GLU A 403 1.62 38.12 6.16
C GLU A 403 0.58 36.99 6.01
N ALA A 404 0.94 35.75 6.37
CA ALA A 404 0.00 34.64 6.42
C ALA A 404 -1.12 34.85 7.47
N ARG A 405 -0.81 35.48 8.60
CA ARG A 405 -1.81 35.82 9.64
C ARG A 405 -2.78 36.86 9.10
N GLU A 406 -2.26 37.94 8.51
CA GLU A 406 -3.06 39.00 7.90
C GLU A 406 -4.00 38.44 6.81
N GLU A 407 -3.51 37.55 5.96
CA GLU A 407 -4.34 36.93 4.93
C GLU A 407 -5.45 36.04 5.52
N VAL A 408 -5.17 35.25 6.57
CA VAL A 408 -6.20 34.48 7.28
C VAL A 408 -7.28 35.40 7.86
N ILE A 409 -6.88 36.48 8.53
CA ILE A 409 -7.80 37.47 9.11
C ILE A 409 -8.71 38.09 8.03
N GLN A 410 -8.14 38.40 6.86
CA GLN A 410 -8.90 38.95 5.74
C GLN A 410 -9.93 37.95 5.17
N LEU A 411 -9.58 36.68 5.10
CA LEU A 411 -10.37 35.63 4.43
C LEU A 411 -11.40 34.93 5.33
N ASP A 412 -11.14 34.86 6.63
CA ASP A 412 -12.04 34.33 7.66
C ASP A 412 -12.54 35.46 8.58
N LYS A 413 -13.51 36.21 8.08
CA LYS A 413 -14.11 37.34 8.81
C LYS A 413 -14.62 36.88 10.17
N ASN A 414 -14.22 37.61 11.23
CA ASN A 414 -14.52 37.28 12.62
C ASN A 414 -14.12 35.86 13.04
N PHE A 415 -13.19 35.23 12.32
CA PHE A 415 -12.73 33.86 12.53
C PHE A 415 -13.85 32.81 12.53
N SER A 416 -14.96 33.06 11.83
CA SER A 416 -16.13 32.19 11.81
C SER A 416 -15.82 30.73 11.45
N VAL A 417 -14.90 30.48 10.50
CA VAL A 417 -14.49 29.14 10.12
C VAL A 417 -13.68 28.51 11.26
N LEU A 418 -12.66 29.20 11.77
CA LEU A 418 -11.84 28.68 12.87
C LEU A 418 -12.68 28.42 14.14
N MET A 419 -13.59 29.32 14.49
CA MET A 419 -14.54 29.15 15.60
C MET A 419 -15.41 27.90 15.43
N THR A 420 -15.86 27.62 14.21
CA THR A 420 -16.62 26.40 13.91
C THR A 420 -15.77 25.14 14.14
N LEU A 421 -14.49 25.17 13.73
CA LEU A 421 -13.57 24.04 13.90
C LEU A 421 -13.22 23.77 15.37
N LEU A 422 -13.19 24.80 16.22
CA LEU A 422 -12.98 24.62 17.67
C LEU A 422 -14.10 23.81 18.34
N GLY A 423 -15.30 23.76 17.73
CA GLY A 423 -16.42 22.95 18.17
C GLY A 423 -16.43 21.52 17.62
N SER A 424 -15.42 21.10 16.84
CA SER A 424 -15.35 19.77 16.26
C SER A 424 -15.00 18.69 17.30
N GLU A 425 -15.43 17.45 17.05
CA GLU A 425 -14.97 16.28 17.81
C GLU A 425 -13.57 15.81 17.36
N ASP A 426 -13.11 16.28 16.20
CA ASP A 426 -11.81 15.90 15.64
C ASP A 426 -10.68 16.71 16.29
N GLU A 427 -9.91 16.07 17.15
CA GLU A 427 -8.84 16.71 17.93
C GLU A 427 -7.74 17.33 17.06
N ILE A 428 -7.49 16.76 15.88
CA ILE A 428 -6.53 17.32 14.91
C ILE A 428 -7.07 18.66 14.40
N LEU A 429 -8.39 18.75 14.12
CA LEU A 429 -9.00 20.00 13.68
C LEU A 429 -8.97 21.05 14.78
N VAL A 430 -9.41 20.68 15.98
CA VAL A 430 -9.52 21.58 17.13
C VAL A 430 -8.15 22.14 17.51
N GLY A 431 -7.14 21.28 17.68
CA GLY A 431 -5.82 21.70 18.12
C GLY A 431 -5.11 22.61 17.12
N ASN A 432 -5.22 22.33 15.82
CA ASN A 432 -4.62 23.19 14.79
C ASN A 432 -5.42 24.47 14.57
N ALA A 433 -6.75 24.45 14.73
CA ALA A 433 -7.58 25.65 14.67
C ALA A 433 -7.24 26.61 15.81
N ALA A 434 -7.10 26.08 17.04
CA ALA A 434 -6.67 26.87 18.19
C ALA A 434 -5.30 27.50 17.97
N LEU A 435 -4.32 26.73 17.50
CA LEU A 435 -2.98 27.24 17.20
C LEU A 435 -3.00 28.33 16.12
N CYS A 436 -3.70 28.09 15.01
CA CYS A 436 -3.85 29.07 13.92
C CYS A 436 -4.51 30.37 14.41
N LEU A 437 -5.59 30.26 15.20
CA LEU A 437 -6.29 31.40 15.78
C LEU A 437 -5.37 32.18 16.72
N GLY A 438 -4.67 31.48 17.62
CA GLY A 438 -3.73 32.07 18.56
C GLY A 438 -2.63 32.87 17.86
N ASN A 439 -2.06 32.32 16.77
CA ASN A 439 -1.07 33.02 15.96
C ASN A 439 -1.61 34.31 15.34
N CYS A 440 -2.88 34.31 14.91
CA CYS A 440 -3.51 35.51 14.36
C CYS A 440 -3.73 36.61 15.41
N MET A 441 -3.77 36.29 16.71
CA MET A 441 -3.93 37.29 17.77
C MET A 441 -2.69 38.18 17.94
N GLU A 442 -1.55 37.79 17.38
CA GLU A 442 -0.34 38.62 17.38
C GLU A 442 -0.45 39.83 16.44
N VAL A 443 -1.44 39.84 15.54
CA VAL A 443 -1.71 41.00 14.69
C VAL A 443 -2.49 42.05 15.51
N PRO A 444 -2.02 43.31 15.59
CA PRO A 444 -2.65 44.34 16.42
C PRO A 444 -4.14 44.56 16.13
N GLN A 445 -4.93 44.81 17.18
CA GLN A 445 -6.36 45.17 17.12
C GLN A 445 -7.32 44.05 16.64
N VAL A 446 -6.80 42.90 16.23
CA VAL A 446 -7.60 41.78 15.74
C VAL A 446 -8.37 41.10 16.87
N ALA A 447 -7.74 40.90 18.03
CA ALA A 447 -8.38 40.27 19.18
C ALA A 447 -9.68 40.98 19.62
N SER A 448 -9.74 42.32 19.49
CA SER A 448 -10.93 43.09 19.85
C SER A 448 -12.17 42.72 19.02
N SER A 449 -12.02 42.17 17.81
CA SER A 449 -13.17 41.72 17.00
C SER A 449 -13.91 40.54 17.62
N LEU A 450 -13.28 39.81 18.55
CA LEU A 450 -13.82 38.63 19.21
C LEU A 450 -14.51 38.92 20.55
N LEU A 451 -14.55 40.18 21.01
CA LEU A 451 -15.09 40.54 22.35
C LEU A 451 -16.56 40.16 22.57
N LYS A 452 -17.32 39.99 21.48
CA LYS A 452 -18.73 39.60 21.51
C LYS A 452 -18.95 38.11 21.30
N THR A 453 -17.88 37.31 21.31
CA THR A 453 -17.92 35.86 21.12
C THR A 453 -17.64 35.15 22.44
N ASP A 454 -17.95 33.86 22.49
CA ASP A 454 -17.68 32.95 23.60
C ASP A 454 -16.26 32.36 23.57
N ILE A 455 -15.33 32.95 22.79
CA ILE A 455 -14.00 32.40 22.53
C ILE A 455 -13.22 32.05 23.81
N VAL A 456 -13.29 32.89 24.85
CA VAL A 456 -12.60 32.63 26.13
C VAL A 456 -13.13 31.36 26.77
N GLN A 457 -14.45 31.17 26.79
CA GLN A 457 -15.09 29.98 27.34
C GLN A 457 -14.77 28.73 26.51
N VAL A 458 -14.80 28.85 25.18
CA VAL A 458 -14.45 27.75 24.26
C VAL A 458 -13.00 27.32 24.47
N LEU A 459 -12.04 28.25 24.42
CA LEU A 459 -10.62 27.93 24.60
C LEU A 459 -10.31 27.42 26.00
N LEU A 460 -10.94 27.99 27.04
CA LEU A 460 -10.75 27.53 28.41
C LEU A 460 -11.26 26.09 28.59
N LYS A 461 -12.44 25.77 28.05
CA LYS A 461 -12.97 24.40 28.06
C LYS A 461 -12.02 23.42 27.37
N LEU A 462 -11.45 23.82 26.22
CA LEU A 462 -10.49 23.00 25.47
C LEU A 462 -9.16 22.84 26.22
N ALA A 463 -8.65 23.90 26.85
CA ALA A 463 -7.44 23.89 27.66
C ALA A 463 -7.59 23.06 28.96
N ALA A 464 -8.82 22.89 29.43
CA ALA A 464 -9.16 22.11 30.61
C ALA A 464 -9.49 20.63 30.31
N ARG A 465 -9.44 20.20 29.03
CA ARG A 465 -9.79 18.82 28.69
C ARG A 465 -8.71 17.87 29.21
N ASP A 466 -9.15 16.88 29.98
CA ASP A 466 -8.32 15.76 30.40
C ASP A 466 -8.35 14.70 29.29
N VAL A 467 -7.40 14.81 28.34
CA VAL A 467 -7.28 13.93 27.18
C VAL A 467 -5.90 13.27 27.18
N GLY A 468 -5.83 12.00 26.76
CA GLY A 468 -4.57 11.28 26.56
C GLY A 468 -3.60 11.97 25.59
N GLU A 469 -4.10 12.76 24.62
CA GLU A 469 -3.27 13.60 23.74
C GLU A 469 -3.21 15.06 24.23
N ARG A 470 -2.01 15.51 24.63
CA ARG A 470 -1.78 16.86 25.21
C ARG A 470 -1.82 18.01 24.19
N ALA A 471 -1.95 17.73 22.89
CA ALA A 471 -1.82 18.75 21.85
C ALA A 471 -2.97 19.78 21.86
N VAL A 472 -4.21 19.33 22.04
CA VAL A 472 -5.38 20.23 22.08
C VAL A 472 -5.34 21.15 23.29
N PRO A 473 -5.18 20.65 24.55
CA PRO A 473 -5.10 21.51 25.71
C PRO A 473 -3.96 22.53 25.62
N LEU A 474 -2.78 22.10 25.15
CA LEU A 474 -1.62 22.97 24.98
C LEU A 474 -1.89 24.09 23.97
N ASN A 475 -2.36 23.76 22.77
CA ASN A 475 -2.61 24.75 21.72
C ASN A 475 -3.73 25.72 22.12
N ALA A 476 -4.78 25.24 22.80
CA ALA A 476 -5.84 26.09 23.32
C ALA A 476 -5.34 27.04 24.42
N GLY A 477 -4.49 26.56 25.33
CA GLY A 477 -3.85 27.38 26.36
C GLY A 477 -2.95 28.47 25.75
N ILE A 478 -2.12 28.11 24.75
CA ILE A 478 -1.30 29.08 24.01
C ILE A 478 -2.18 30.14 23.34
N ALA A 479 -3.24 29.73 22.65
CA ALA A 479 -4.16 30.65 21.99
C ALA A 479 -4.83 31.60 22.98
N LEU A 480 -5.26 31.09 24.13
CA LEU A 480 -5.88 31.87 25.20
C LEU A 480 -4.91 32.87 25.83
N GLY A 481 -3.65 32.47 26.05
CA GLY A 481 -2.59 33.35 26.52
C GLY A 481 -2.29 34.49 25.54
N LYS A 482 -2.17 34.17 24.25
CA LYS A 482 -1.98 35.17 23.18
C LYS A 482 -3.18 36.12 23.09
N LEU A 483 -4.40 35.61 23.19
CA LEU A 483 -5.64 36.39 23.19
C LEU A 483 -5.69 37.40 24.36
N CYS A 484 -5.40 36.94 25.58
CA CYS A 484 -5.39 37.79 26.77
C CYS A 484 -4.29 38.85 26.73
N THR A 485 -3.15 38.53 26.12
CA THR A 485 -2.03 39.47 25.93
C THR A 485 -2.39 40.55 24.92
N ALA A 486 -3.05 40.17 23.82
CA ALA A 486 -3.44 41.09 22.76
C ALA A 486 -4.61 42.01 23.15
N GLU A 487 -5.54 41.52 23.97
CA GLU A 487 -6.72 42.27 24.42
C GLU A 487 -7.01 42.00 25.92
N PRO A 488 -6.59 42.92 26.83
CA PRO A 488 -6.66 42.73 28.28
C PRO A 488 -8.05 42.49 28.85
N ARG A 489 -9.12 42.88 28.13
CA ARG A 489 -10.50 42.59 28.55
C ARG A 489 -10.78 41.08 28.60
N PHE A 490 -10.14 40.28 27.76
CA PHE A 490 -10.25 38.82 27.86
C PHE A 490 -9.57 38.27 29.11
N ALA A 491 -8.51 38.92 29.61
CA ALA A 491 -7.90 38.52 30.88
C ALA A 491 -8.85 38.75 32.08
N ALA A 492 -9.67 39.80 32.03
CA ALA A 492 -10.73 40.02 33.02
C ALA A 492 -11.80 38.92 32.95
N GLN A 493 -12.30 38.61 31.74
CA GLN A 493 -13.24 37.50 31.52
C GLN A 493 -12.67 36.16 31.99
N LEU A 494 -11.39 35.89 31.72
CA LEU A 494 -10.72 34.67 32.15
C LEU A 494 -10.68 34.53 33.68
N ARG A 495 -10.45 35.64 34.41
CA ARG A 495 -10.49 35.64 35.88
C ARG A 495 -11.90 35.42 36.42
N GLU A 496 -12.91 36.00 35.79
CA GLU A 496 -14.32 35.79 36.16
C GLU A 496 -14.74 34.32 36.02
N LEU A 497 -14.10 33.59 35.09
CA LEU A 497 -14.33 32.16 34.86
C LEU A 497 -13.45 31.24 35.73
N HIS A 498 -12.69 31.76 36.70
CA HIS A 498 -11.68 31.00 37.46
C HIS A 498 -10.68 30.26 36.54
N GLY A 499 -10.38 30.87 35.39
CA GLY A 499 -9.60 30.23 34.34
C GLY A 499 -8.11 30.13 34.66
N LEU A 500 -7.59 30.97 35.57
CA LEU A 500 -6.18 30.91 35.99
C LEU A 500 -5.90 29.65 36.82
N GLU A 501 -6.85 29.27 37.68
CA GLU A 501 -6.80 28.06 38.50
C GLU A 501 -6.90 26.80 37.62
N ILE A 502 -7.79 26.83 36.61
CA ILE A 502 -7.96 25.76 35.64
C ILE A 502 -6.68 25.56 34.82
N LEU A 503 -6.11 26.62 34.25
CA LEU A 503 -4.88 26.53 33.47
C LEU A 503 -3.67 26.07 34.30
N ASN A 504 -3.53 26.54 35.55
CA ASN A 504 -2.46 26.10 36.45
C ASN A 504 -2.55 24.60 36.77
N SER A 505 -3.77 24.07 36.96
CA SER A 505 -3.96 22.63 37.18
C SER A 505 -3.54 21.80 35.96
N THR A 506 -3.76 22.29 34.74
CA THR A 506 -3.31 21.63 33.50
C THR A 506 -1.78 21.64 33.37
N VAL A 507 -1.10 22.74 33.77
CA VAL A 507 0.38 22.86 33.68
C VAL A 507 1.09 21.94 34.67
N THR A 508 0.56 21.74 35.87
CA THR A 508 1.13 20.80 36.85
C THR A 508 1.09 19.36 36.37
N HIS A 509 0.03 18.95 35.67
CA HIS A 509 -0.03 17.61 35.07
C HIS A 509 0.92 17.43 33.87
N ILE A 510 1.40 18.51 33.25
CA ILE A 510 2.35 18.46 32.13
C ILE A 510 3.80 18.25 32.62
N GLN A 511 4.15 18.74 33.81
CA GLN A 511 5.51 18.61 34.36
C GLN A 511 5.79 17.25 35.02
N ASP A 512 4.75 16.49 35.38
CA ASP A 512 4.85 15.20 36.06
C ASP A 512 4.77 13.98 35.11
N SER A 513 4.95 14.15 33.79
CA SER A 513 5.07 13.04 32.82
C SER A 513 6.04 13.38 31.70
#